data_AF-A0A9C8EUH8-F1
#
_entry.id   AF-A0A9C8EUH8-F1
#
_cell.length_a   1.000
_cell.length_b   1.000
_cell.length_c   1.000
_cell.angle_alpha   90.00
_cell.angle_beta   90.00
_cell.angle_gamma   90.00
#
_symmetry.space_group_name_H-M   'P 1'
#
loop_
_entity.id
_entity.type
_entity.pdbx_description
1 polymer ?
#
loop_
_entity_poly.entity_id
_entity_poly.type
_entity_poly.pdbx_seq_one_letter_code
_entity_poly.pdbx_strand_id
1 'polypeptide(L)'
;MMFEQYFKDIFNTTKTGDATEESYYPDLKRLIENWGEQKGKKFYITPLPKRTEAGNPDFRIWDGKQKIVGYVEAKAPTVEHLDTIQGTEQLKRYRHTFPNLILTNFFEFRLYRNGELVNSVQIGRPFVMHKLKTVPPVENRDKFLELLEQFFSFSIPKTYTARTLAIELAKRTRFLRDEIVAEELREEEKKQEGYLFGFYKAFKDHLIASLTVKDFADLYAQTITYGLFAARSRAEDGFNRKLAFDYIPRTIGILRDVFRFISSTDLPESME
;
A
#
# COMPACT_ATOMS: atom_id res chain seq x y z
N MET A 1 16.23 -6.03 25.42
CA MET A 1 15.41 -4.93 25.94
C MET A 1 14.24 -4.57 25.02
N MET A 2 14.46 -4.39 23.70
CA MET A 2 13.38 -3.99 22.77
C MET A 2 12.20 -4.98 22.72
N PHE A 3 12.47 -6.28 22.56
CA PHE A 3 11.41 -7.29 22.42
C PHE A 3 10.69 -7.59 23.74
N GLU A 4 11.43 -7.54 24.85
CA GLU A 4 10.86 -7.69 26.19
C GLU A 4 9.96 -6.50 26.52
N GLN A 5 10.34 -5.29 26.11
CA GLN A 5 9.48 -4.12 26.24
C GLN A 5 8.24 -4.25 25.35
N TYR A 6 8.40 -4.71 24.11
CA TYR A 6 7.27 -4.97 23.21
C TYR A 6 6.22 -5.88 23.86
N PHE A 7 6.61 -7.02 24.44
CA PHE A 7 5.63 -7.89 25.10
C PHE A 7 5.04 -7.31 26.39
N LYS A 8 5.79 -6.49 27.13
CA LYS A 8 5.21 -5.74 28.26
C LYS A 8 4.12 -4.78 27.78
N ASP A 9 4.36 -4.11 26.66
CA ASP A 9 3.41 -3.15 26.11
C ASP A 9 2.14 -3.86 25.61
N ILE A 10 2.28 -4.93 24.81
CA ILE A 10 1.15 -5.77 24.38
C ILE A 10 0.37 -6.28 25.59
N PHE A 11 1.06 -6.75 26.64
CA PHE A 11 0.43 -7.24 27.86
C PHE A 11 -0.37 -6.15 28.61
N ASN A 12 0.16 -4.93 28.67
CA ASN A 12 -0.52 -3.80 29.28
C ASN A 12 -1.78 -3.42 28.49
N THR A 13 -1.70 -3.41 27.16
CA THR A 13 -2.84 -3.21 26.26
C THR A 13 -3.91 -4.29 26.49
N THR A 14 -3.54 -5.57 26.59
CA THR A 14 -4.49 -6.65 26.87
C THR A 14 -5.16 -6.52 28.25
N LYS A 15 -4.46 -5.99 29.25
CA LYS A 15 -4.98 -5.83 30.60
C LYS A 15 -6.12 -4.83 30.74
N THR A 16 -6.30 -3.90 29.80
CA THR A 16 -7.39 -2.92 29.87
C THR A 16 -8.77 -3.59 29.78
N GLY A 17 -8.85 -4.76 29.13
CA GLY A 17 -10.05 -5.60 29.05
C GLY A 17 -11.05 -5.22 27.96
N ASP A 18 -10.85 -4.08 27.30
CA ASP A 18 -11.68 -3.53 26.20
C ASP A 18 -10.90 -3.35 24.88
N ALA A 19 -9.66 -3.85 24.82
CA ALA A 19 -8.76 -3.69 23.68
C ALA A 19 -9.30 -4.37 22.41
N THR A 20 -9.32 -3.61 21.32
CA THR A 20 -9.55 -4.12 19.96
C THR A 20 -8.22 -4.43 19.28
N GLU A 21 -8.26 -4.94 18.05
CA GLU A 21 -7.06 -5.17 17.22
C GLU A 21 -6.20 -3.91 17.08
N GLU A 22 -6.85 -2.77 16.85
CA GLU A 22 -6.23 -1.46 16.64
C GLU A 22 -5.53 -0.92 17.90
N SER A 23 -5.99 -1.34 19.10
CA SER A 23 -5.38 -0.94 20.37
C SER A 23 -3.91 -1.34 20.48
N TYR A 24 -3.50 -2.39 19.77
CA TYR A 24 -2.12 -2.90 19.76
C TYR A 24 -1.23 -2.23 18.70
N TYR A 25 -1.79 -1.38 17.85
CA TYR A 25 -1.04 -0.78 16.74
C TYR A 25 0.10 0.14 17.19
N PRO A 26 -0.05 0.95 18.26
CA PRO A 26 1.06 1.72 18.82
C PRO A 26 2.24 0.84 19.26
N ASP A 27 1.96 -0.37 19.73
CA ASP A 27 2.99 -1.30 20.23
C ASP A 27 3.81 -1.89 19.08
N LEU A 28 3.14 -2.33 18.02
CA LEU A 28 3.81 -2.81 16.81
C LEU A 28 4.57 -1.69 16.10
N LYS A 29 3.99 -0.49 16.01
CA LYS A 29 4.64 0.69 15.43
C LYS A 29 5.95 0.99 16.16
N ARG A 30 5.92 1.07 17.50
CA ARG A 30 7.09 1.35 18.32
C ARG A 30 8.17 0.27 18.20
N LEU A 31 7.79 -1.01 18.12
CA LEU A 31 8.73 -2.11 17.86
C LEU A 31 9.53 -1.87 16.56
N ILE A 32 8.84 -1.51 15.49
CA ILE A 32 9.45 -1.29 14.19
C ILE A 32 10.31 -0.01 14.18
N GLU A 33 9.84 1.08 14.80
CA GLU A 33 10.61 2.33 14.93
C GLU A 33 11.91 2.09 15.71
N ASN A 34 11.84 1.41 16.85
CA ASN A 34 13.01 1.07 17.67
C ASN A 34 14.02 0.21 16.89
N TRP A 35 13.55 -0.74 16.06
CA TRP A 35 14.42 -1.54 15.21
C TRP A 35 15.11 -0.67 14.15
N GLY A 36 14.38 0.25 13.53
CA GLY A 36 14.94 1.18 12.54
C GLY A 36 16.01 2.08 13.15
N GLU A 37 15.74 2.67 14.31
CA GLU A 37 16.69 3.51 15.04
C GLU A 37 17.99 2.77 15.37
N GLN A 38 17.90 1.51 15.84
CA GLN A 38 19.08 0.67 16.08
C GLN A 38 19.91 0.39 14.82
N LYS A 39 19.27 0.43 13.64
CA LYS A 39 19.93 0.25 12.34
C LYS A 39 20.36 1.56 11.69
N GLY A 40 20.17 2.70 12.37
CA GLY A 40 20.43 4.03 11.81
C GLY A 40 19.53 4.37 10.62
N LYS A 41 18.34 3.75 10.53
CA LYS A 41 17.35 3.97 9.46
C LYS A 41 16.10 4.61 10.05
N LYS A 42 15.61 5.66 9.41
CA LYS A 42 14.33 6.28 9.76
C LYS A 42 13.23 5.74 8.85
N PHE A 43 12.21 5.14 9.44
CA PHE A 43 11.01 4.70 8.71
C PHE A 43 9.82 5.57 9.09
N TYR A 44 8.94 5.78 8.13
CA TYR A 44 7.68 6.47 8.33
C TYR A 44 6.58 5.41 8.29
N ILE A 45 5.97 5.16 9.45
CA ILE A 45 4.98 4.11 9.64
C ILE A 45 3.62 4.78 9.82
N THR A 46 2.73 4.55 8.87
CA THR A 46 1.35 5.03 8.91
C THR A 46 0.44 3.87 9.30
N PRO A 47 -0.05 3.81 10.56
CA PRO A 47 -1.15 2.92 10.92
C PRO A 47 -2.44 3.43 10.27
N LEU A 48 -3.33 2.51 9.91
CA LEU A 48 -4.62 2.79 9.27
C LEU A 48 -4.47 3.82 8.12
N PRO A 49 -3.61 3.53 7.12
CA PRO A 49 -3.35 4.47 6.03
C PRO A 49 -4.66 4.79 5.29
N LYS A 50 -4.72 5.99 4.68
CA LYS A 50 -5.84 6.38 3.80
C LYS A 50 -6.13 5.27 2.80
N ARG A 51 -7.43 5.12 2.49
CA ARG A 51 -7.92 4.00 1.70
C ARG A 51 -7.10 3.85 0.44
N THR A 52 -6.56 2.67 0.20
CA THR A 52 -5.97 2.33 -1.09
C THR A 52 -6.85 1.39 -1.87
N GLU A 53 -6.72 1.57 -3.17
CA GLU A 53 -7.21 0.82 -4.31
C GLU A 53 -6.96 -0.72 -4.15
N ALA A 54 -5.96 -1.14 -3.35
CA ALA A 54 -5.60 -2.55 -3.06
C ALA A 54 -6.37 -3.17 -1.86
N GLY A 55 -7.20 -2.36 -1.21
CA GLY A 55 -7.59 -2.49 0.19
C GLY A 55 -6.58 -1.86 1.14
N ASN A 56 -6.92 -1.85 2.42
CA ASN A 56 -6.13 -1.19 3.46
C ASN A 56 -5.43 -2.25 4.28
N PRO A 57 -4.12 -2.41 4.12
CA PRO A 57 -3.35 -3.07 5.16
C PRO A 57 -3.32 -2.16 6.38
N ASP A 58 -3.26 -2.76 7.56
CA ASP A 58 -3.24 -2.02 8.83
C ASP A 58 -2.06 -1.04 8.94
N PHE A 59 -0.94 -1.34 8.28
CA PHE A 59 0.21 -0.44 8.23
C PHE A 59 0.78 -0.28 6.82
N ARG A 60 1.22 0.94 6.53
CA ARG A 60 2.09 1.26 5.40
C ARG A 60 3.41 1.83 5.89
N ILE A 61 4.52 1.31 5.36
CA ILE A 61 5.87 1.68 5.80
C ILE A 61 6.68 2.23 4.64
N TRP A 62 7.29 3.40 4.85
CA TRP A 62 8.12 4.11 3.87
C TRP A 62 9.52 4.39 4.42
N ASP A 63 10.50 4.49 3.53
CA ASP A 63 11.90 4.78 3.87
C ASP A 63 12.20 6.28 4.11
N GLY A 64 11.18 7.14 4.06
CA GLY A 64 11.32 8.58 4.24
C GLY A 64 11.78 9.37 3.01
N LYS A 65 11.98 8.71 1.87
CA LYS A 65 12.20 9.39 0.58
C LYS A 65 10.94 9.31 -0.27
N GLN A 66 10.85 8.29 -1.12
CA GLN A 66 9.73 8.08 -2.05
C GLN A 66 9.38 6.60 -2.23
N LYS A 67 9.93 5.71 -1.39
CA LYS A 67 9.80 4.27 -1.61
C LYS A 67 9.01 3.61 -0.49
N ILE A 68 7.95 2.91 -0.90
CA ILE A 68 7.25 1.96 -0.04
C ILE A 68 8.20 0.81 0.24
N VAL A 69 8.48 0.57 1.52
CA VAL A 69 9.24 -0.58 1.98
C VAL A 69 8.35 -1.82 1.95
N GLY A 70 7.14 -1.68 2.47
CA GLY A 70 6.16 -2.76 2.50
C GLY A 70 4.94 -2.40 3.32
N TYR A 71 4.12 -3.41 3.54
CA TYR A 71 2.84 -3.30 4.24
C TYR A 71 2.77 -4.34 5.36
N VAL A 72 1.94 -4.09 6.36
CA VAL A 72 1.66 -5.06 7.42
C VAL A 72 0.16 -5.19 7.60
N GLU A 73 -0.32 -6.42 7.58
CA GLU A 73 -1.66 -6.81 7.99
C GLU A 73 -1.56 -7.42 9.39
N ALA A 74 -2.25 -6.81 10.34
CA ALA A 74 -2.37 -7.31 11.70
C ALA A 74 -3.67 -8.09 11.85
N LYS A 75 -3.70 -8.96 12.87
CA LYS A 75 -4.88 -9.65 13.36
C LYS A 75 -4.86 -9.60 14.87
N ALA A 76 -6.03 -9.69 15.50
CA ALA A 76 -6.13 -9.64 16.95
C ALA A 76 -5.16 -10.66 17.61
N PRO A 77 -4.49 -10.30 18.72
CA PRO A 77 -3.53 -11.20 19.37
C PRO A 77 -4.13 -12.52 19.89
N THR A 78 -5.45 -12.64 19.90
CA THR A 78 -6.20 -13.85 20.26
C THR A 78 -6.37 -14.83 19.09
N VAL A 79 -6.06 -14.44 17.86
CA VAL A 79 -6.11 -15.31 16.68
C VAL A 79 -4.91 -16.26 16.72
N GLU A 80 -5.13 -17.52 17.10
CA GLU A 80 -4.04 -18.50 17.28
C GLU A 80 -3.49 -19.07 15.96
N HIS A 81 -4.30 -19.13 14.90
CA HIS A 81 -3.92 -19.79 13.63
C HIS A 81 -3.99 -18.83 12.44
N LEU A 82 -2.82 -18.35 12.00
CA LEU A 82 -2.72 -17.52 10.79
C LEU A 82 -2.94 -18.33 9.49
N ASP A 83 -2.95 -19.66 9.55
CA ASP A 83 -3.18 -20.56 8.41
C ASP A 83 -4.58 -20.49 7.82
N THR A 84 -5.59 -20.12 8.60
CA THR A 84 -6.93 -19.86 8.10
C THR A 84 -7.00 -18.48 7.46
N ILE A 85 -6.33 -17.49 8.05
CA ILE A 85 -6.28 -16.12 7.58
C ILE A 85 -5.60 -16.03 6.20
N GLN A 86 -4.48 -16.74 5.98
CA GLN A 86 -3.79 -16.80 4.67
C GLN A 86 -4.66 -17.31 3.53
N GLY A 87 -5.72 -18.07 3.83
CA GLY A 87 -6.65 -18.62 2.84
C GLY A 87 -7.82 -17.68 2.50
N THR A 88 -7.99 -16.58 3.24
CA THR A 88 -9.07 -15.62 3.01
C THR A 88 -8.89 -14.88 1.69
N GLU A 89 -9.99 -14.55 1.02
CA GLU A 89 -9.96 -13.79 -0.24
C GLU A 89 -9.30 -12.42 -0.07
N GLN A 90 -9.47 -11.78 1.10
CA GLN A 90 -8.79 -10.53 1.43
C GLN A 90 -7.27 -10.71 1.43
N LEU A 91 -6.73 -11.69 2.16
CA LEU A 91 -5.28 -11.84 2.27
C LEU A 91 -4.66 -12.38 0.98
N LYS A 92 -5.37 -13.22 0.22
CA LYS A 92 -4.95 -13.59 -1.15
C LYS A 92 -4.81 -12.36 -2.05
N ARG A 93 -5.79 -11.46 -2.02
CA ARG A 93 -5.73 -10.19 -2.76
C ARG A 93 -4.53 -9.34 -2.30
N TYR A 94 -4.32 -9.19 -1.00
CA TYR A 94 -3.20 -8.40 -0.47
C TYR A 94 -1.85 -8.99 -0.86
N ARG A 95 -1.69 -10.32 -0.79
CA ARG A 95 -0.50 -11.02 -1.24
C ARG A 95 -0.22 -10.81 -2.74
N HIS A 96 -1.26 -10.73 -3.56
CA HIS A 96 -1.11 -10.47 -4.99
C HIS A 96 -0.75 -9.01 -5.29
N THR A 97 -1.35 -8.07 -4.56
CA THR A 97 -1.19 -6.64 -4.84
C THR A 97 0.05 -6.02 -4.20
N PHE A 98 0.42 -6.47 -3.00
CA PHE A 98 1.54 -5.94 -2.25
C PHE A 98 2.78 -6.82 -2.42
N PRO A 99 3.86 -6.29 -3.03
CA PRO A 99 5.03 -7.09 -3.35
C PRO A 99 5.88 -7.46 -2.12
N ASN A 100 5.64 -6.82 -0.97
CA ASN A 100 6.31 -7.08 0.30
C ASN A 100 5.31 -6.83 1.45
N LEU A 101 4.84 -7.91 2.07
CA LEU A 101 3.74 -7.90 3.04
C LEU A 101 4.11 -8.76 4.26
N ILE A 102 3.87 -8.25 5.47
CA ILE A 102 3.87 -9.05 6.69
C ILE A 102 2.43 -9.32 7.11
N LEU A 103 2.12 -10.56 7.49
CA LEU A 103 0.93 -10.90 8.28
C LEU A 103 1.37 -11.19 9.71
N THR A 104 0.66 -10.64 10.70
CA THR A 104 0.97 -10.90 12.11
C THR A 104 -0.26 -10.93 13.02
N ASN A 105 -0.18 -11.70 14.10
CA ASN A 105 -1.06 -11.62 15.27
C ASN A 105 -0.30 -11.08 16.49
N PHE A 106 0.75 -10.27 16.29
CA PHE A 106 1.65 -9.73 17.31
C PHE A 106 2.60 -10.76 17.98
N PHE A 107 2.40 -12.07 17.75
CA PHE A 107 3.24 -13.15 18.26
C PHE A 107 3.94 -13.94 17.16
N GLU A 108 3.29 -14.11 16.02
CA GLU A 108 3.79 -14.76 14.81
C GLU A 108 3.85 -13.73 13.68
N PHE A 109 4.90 -13.79 12.88
CA PHE A 109 5.15 -12.89 11.75
C PHE A 109 5.45 -13.73 10.52
N ARG A 110 4.64 -13.58 9.47
CA ARG A 110 4.80 -14.24 8.17
C ARG A 110 5.14 -13.20 7.11
N LEU A 111 6.32 -13.31 6.52
CA LEU A 111 6.80 -12.45 5.44
C LEU A 111 6.46 -13.04 4.08
N TYR A 112 5.68 -12.32 3.29
CA TYR A 112 5.37 -12.63 1.90
C TYR A 112 6.06 -11.67 0.95
N ARG A 113 6.61 -12.21 -0.16
CA ARG A 113 7.11 -11.41 -1.29
C ARG A 113 6.48 -11.86 -2.59
N ASN A 114 5.92 -10.91 -3.33
CA ASN A 114 5.22 -11.16 -4.60
C ASN A 114 4.24 -12.34 -4.51
N GLY A 115 3.53 -12.45 -3.39
CA GLY A 115 2.56 -13.49 -3.12
C GLY A 115 3.10 -14.77 -2.49
N GLU A 116 4.41 -15.01 -2.48
CA GLU A 116 5.03 -16.22 -1.93
C GLU A 116 5.47 -16.03 -0.48
N LEU A 117 5.30 -17.06 0.36
CA LEU A 117 5.80 -17.05 1.74
C LEU A 117 7.32 -17.24 1.73
N VAL A 118 8.06 -16.26 2.25
CA VAL A 118 9.53 -16.25 2.25
C VAL A 118 10.10 -16.62 3.62
N ASN A 119 9.46 -16.16 4.70
CA ASN A 119 9.92 -16.42 6.06
C ASN A 119 8.75 -16.40 7.03
N SER A 120 8.85 -17.15 8.13
CA SER A 120 7.87 -17.13 9.22
C SER A 120 8.57 -17.36 10.55
N VAL A 121 8.19 -16.60 11.58
CA VAL A 121 8.75 -16.72 12.92
C VAL A 121 7.71 -16.42 13.98
N GLN A 122 7.66 -17.26 15.01
CA GLN A 122 6.91 -17.01 16.23
C GLN A 122 7.86 -16.51 17.32
N ILE A 123 7.62 -15.31 17.84
CA ILE A 123 8.48 -14.63 18.81
C ILE A 123 7.98 -14.71 20.25
N GLY A 124 6.79 -15.27 20.46
CA GLY A 124 6.22 -15.52 21.78
C GLY A 124 4.98 -16.39 21.69
N ARG A 125 4.50 -16.89 22.83
CA ARG A 125 3.36 -17.80 22.90
C ARG A 125 2.10 -17.06 23.38
N PRO A 126 1.05 -16.94 22.55
CA PRO A 126 -0.17 -16.24 22.94
C PRO A 126 -0.81 -16.77 24.24
N PHE A 127 -0.73 -18.09 24.50
CA PHE A 127 -1.34 -18.68 25.70
C PHE A 127 -0.73 -18.16 27.00
N VAL A 128 0.54 -17.75 27.02
CA VAL A 128 1.18 -17.20 28.23
C VAL A 128 0.52 -15.89 28.62
N MET A 129 0.15 -15.09 27.62
CA MET A 129 -0.58 -13.84 27.83
C MET A 129 -2.05 -14.11 28.19
N HIS A 130 -2.76 -14.87 27.36
CA HIS A 130 -4.22 -14.97 27.45
C HIS A 130 -4.72 -15.96 28.50
N LYS A 131 -3.98 -17.05 28.76
CA LYS A 131 -4.35 -18.07 29.76
C LYS A 131 -3.62 -17.88 31.08
N LEU A 132 -2.30 -17.66 31.03
CA LEU A 132 -1.49 -17.50 32.25
C LEU A 132 -1.47 -16.06 32.78
N LYS A 133 -1.98 -15.08 32.02
CA LYS A 133 -2.06 -13.66 32.41
C LYS A 133 -0.71 -13.08 32.86
N THR A 134 0.36 -13.45 32.14
CA THR A 134 1.72 -12.95 32.37
C THR A 134 2.37 -12.50 31.06
N VAL A 135 3.45 -11.72 31.15
CA VAL A 135 4.22 -11.27 29.99
C VAL A 135 4.93 -12.48 29.37
N PRO A 136 4.70 -12.79 28.08
CA PRO A 136 5.38 -13.91 27.43
C PRO A 136 6.90 -13.70 27.32
N PRO A 137 7.70 -14.76 27.50
CA PRO A 137 9.13 -14.68 27.20
C PRO A 137 9.35 -14.52 25.70
N VAL A 138 10.43 -13.84 25.33
CA VAL A 138 10.84 -13.69 23.93
C VAL A 138 11.46 -15.00 23.43
N GLU A 139 10.92 -15.52 22.33
CA GLU A 139 11.43 -16.67 21.59
C GLU A 139 11.98 -16.22 20.22
N ASN A 140 12.86 -17.02 19.62
CA ASN A 140 13.34 -16.86 18.24
C ASN A 140 13.84 -15.44 17.87
N ARG A 141 14.46 -14.75 18.82
CA ARG A 141 14.95 -13.38 18.67
C ARG A 141 15.75 -13.15 17.39
N ASP A 142 16.74 -13.99 17.12
CA ASP A 142 17.65 -13.80 15.99
C ASP A 142 16.93 -14.04 14.65
N LYS A 143 16.06 -15.04 14.57
CA LYS A 143 15.22 -15.30 13.39
C LYS A 143 14.26 -14.14 13.10
N PHE A 144 13.76 -13.47 14.13
CA PHE A 144 12.92 -12.30 13.94
C PHE A 144 13.72 -11.09 13.45
N LEU A 145 14.93 -10.88 13.96
CA LEU A 145 15.83 -9.87 13.42
C LEU A 145 16.15 -10.15 11.94
N GLU A 146 16.39 -11.40 11.56
CA GLU A 146 16.57 -11.81 10.16
C GLU A 146 15.33 -11.51 9.30
N LEU A 147 14.13 -11.81 9.81
CA LEU A 147 12.88 -11.48 9.10
C LEU A 147 12.73 -9.98 8.89
N LEU A 148 13.01 -9.16 9.91
CA LEU A 148 12.97 -7.70 9.79
C LEU A 148 14.02 -7.21 8.77
N GLU A 149 15.25 -7.71 8.81
CA GLU A 149 16.27 -7.38 7.80
C GLU A 149 15.80 -7.76 6.38
N GLN A 150 15.17 -8.91 6.21
CA GLN A 150 14.58 -9.30 4.92
C GLN A 150 13.46 -8.34 4.51
N PHE A 151 12.52 -8.01 5.39
CA PHE A 151 11.43 -7.09 5.06
C PHE A 151 11.95 -5.69 4.68
N PHE A 152 12.89 -5.14 5.46
CA PHE A 152 13.41 -3.78 5.28
C PHE A 152 14.50 -3.64 4.21
N SER A 153 15.16 -4.75 3.82
CA SER A 153 16.05 -4.78 2.64
C SER A 153 15.27 -4.87 1.33
N PHE A 154 13.95 -5.08 1.37
CA PHE A 154 13.14 -5.17 0.16
C PHE A 154 13.31 -3.90 -0.69
N SER A 155 13.66 -4.12 -1.94
CA SER A 155 13.59 -3.10 -2.96
C SER A 155 12.90 -3.68 -4.16
N ILE A 156 11.98 -2.92 -4.72
CA ILE A 156 11.46 -3.21 -6.04
C ILE A 156 12.68 -3.26 -6.97
N PRO A 157 12.88 -4.32 -7.77
CA PRO A 157 14.05 -4.48 -8.61
C PRO A 157 14.35 -3.19 -9.38
N LYS A 158 15.57 -2.66 -9.25
CA LYS A 158 16.00 -1.44 -9.96
C LYS A 158 16.02 -1.64 -11.48
N THR A 159 16.11 -2.88 -11.94
CA THR A 159 16.18 -3.24 -13.35
C THR A 159 14.90 -3.95 -13.76
N TYR A 160 14.04 -3.23 -14.47
CA TYR A 160 12.99 -3.84 -15.25
C TYR A 160 13.51 -4.17 -16.64
N THR A 161 13.17 -5.36 -17.15
CA THR A 161 13.12 -5.55 -18.60
C THR A 161 11.91 -4.77 -19.15
N ALA A 162 11.94 -4.42 -20.44
CA ALA A 162 10.79 -3.79 -21.10
C ALA A 162 9.50 -4.62 -20.89
N ARG A 163 9.61 -5.96 -20.93
CA ARG A 163 8.49 -6.88 -20.70
C ARG A 163 7.94 -6.79 -19.27
N THR A 164 8.80 -6.89 -18.27
CA THR A 164 8.38 -6.83 -16.86
C THR A 164 7.81 -5.46 -16.51
N LEU A 165 8.39 -4.38 -17.05
CA LEU A 165 7.86 -3.03 -16.88
C LEU A 165 6.45 -2.91 -17.49
N ALA A 166 6.27 -3.40 -18.73
CA ALA A 166 4.98 -3.36 -19.40
C ALA A 166 3.90 -4.15 -18.64
N ILE A 167 4.25 -5.32 -18.08
CA ILE A 167 3.33 -6.12 -17.26
C ILE A 167 2.92 -5.34 -16.00
N GLU A 168 3.87 -4.76 -15.28
CA GLU A 168 3.58 -4.00 -14.06
C GLU A 168 2.81 -2.71 -14.34
N LEU A 169 3.16 -1.97 -15.41
CA LEU A 169 2.38 -0.82 -15.87
C LEU A 169 0.95 -1.24 -16.20
N ALA A 170 0.76 -2.30 -16.97
CA ALA A 170 -0.58 -2.76 -17.35
C ALA A 170 -1.42 -3.17 -16.13
N LYS A 171 -0.82 -3.76 -15.09
CA LYS A 171 -1.52 -4.04 -13.82
C LYS A 171 -1.99 -2.72 -13.17
N ARG A 172 -1.11 -1.73 -13.06
CA ARG A 172 -1.43 -0.42 -12.48
C ARG A 172 -2.42 0.39 -13.32
N THR A 173 -2.40 0.26 -14.65
CA THR A 173 -3.36 0.91 -15.55
C THR A 173 -4.76 0.33 -15.42
N ARG A 174 -4.89 -1.00 -15.41
CA ARG A 174 -6.20 -1.65 -15.23
C ARG A 174 -6.82 -1.27 -13.89
N PHE A 175 -5.98 -1.20 -12.87
CA PHE A 175 -6.36 -0.79 -11.54
C PHE A 175 -6.87 0.65 -11.50
N LEU A 176 -6.10 1.61 -12.04
CA LEU A 176 -6.53 3.00 -12.18
C LEU A 176 -7.87 3.11 -12.92
N ARG A 177 -8.07 2.31 -13.98
CA ARG A 177 -9.32 2.27 -14.73
C ARG A 177 -10.49 1.75 -13.90
N ASP A 178 -10.36 0.53 -13.37
CA ASP A 178 -11.47 -0.23 -12.83
C ASP A 178 -11.85 0.26 -11.42
N GLU A 179 -10.85 0.62 -10.61
CA GLU A 179 -11.03 0.87 -9.17
C GLU A 179 -11.09 2.35 -8.81
N ILE A 180 -10.42 3.23 -9.58
CA ILE A 180 -10.49 4.69 -9.34
C ILE A 180 -11.42 5.34 -10.35
N VAL A 181 -11.04 5.35 -11.63
CA VAL A 181 -11.68 6.20 -12.63
C VAL A 181 -13.12 5.77 -12.85
N ALA A 182 -13.39 4.47 -12.97
CA ALA A 182 -14.76 3.99 -13.15
C ALA A 182 -15.64 4.19 -11.90
N GLU A 183 -15.11 4.02 -10.69
CA GLU A 183 -15.88 4.27 -9.45
C GLU A 183 -16.19 5.77 -9.28
N GLU A 184 -15.19 6.63 -9.43
CA GLU A 184 -15.38 8.08 -9.33
C GLU A 184 -16.34 8.59 -10.42
N LEU A 185 -16.19 8.15 -11.67
CA LEU A 185 -17.14 8.50 -12.74
C LEU A 185 -18.57 8.06 -12.43
N ARG A 186 -18.78 6.88 -11.83
CA ARG A 186 -20.13 6.42 -11.45
C ARG A 186 -20.74 7.31 -10.39
N GLU A 187 -19.96 7.74 -9.40
CA GLU A 187 -20.44 8.62 -8.34
C GLU A 187 -20.69 10.04 -8.83
N GLU A 188 -19.78 10.60 -9.63
CA GLU A 188 -19.94 11.90 -10.28
C GLU A 188 -21.13 11.91 -11.28
N GLU A 189 -21.33 10.83 -12.04
CA GLU A 189 -22.47 10.68 -12.96
C GLU A 189 -23.80 10.67 -12.21
N LYS A 190 -23.91 9.97 -11.07
CA LYS A 190 -25.12 9.98 -10.24
C LYS A 190 -25.45 11.40 -9.73
N LYS A 191 -24.42 12.16 -9.37
CA LYS A 191 -24.55 13.55 -8.89
C LYS A 191 -24.70 14.56 -10.02
N GLN A 192 -24.44 14.14 -11.26
CA GLN A 192 -24.34 15.00 -12.45
C GLN A 192 -23.29 16.13 -12.30
N GLU A 193 -22.29 15.92 -11.45
CA GLU A 193 -21.29 16.92 -11.07
C GLU A 193 -19.95 16.23 -10.79
N GLY A 194 -18.86 16.88 -11.20
CA GLY A 194 -17.51 16.39 -10.97
C GLY A 194 -16.62 16.51 -12.22
N TYR A 195 -15.31 16.47 -12.00
CA TYR A 195 -14.33 16.80 -13.05
C TYR A 195 -14.20 15.69 -14.08
N LEU A 196 -14.16 14.43 -13.66
CA LEU A 196 -14.03 13.29 -14.58
C LEU A 196 -15.28 13.12 -15.44
N PHE A 197 -16.44 13.29 -14.85
CA PHE A 197 -17.71 13.27 -15.56
C PHE A 197 -17.83 14.45 -16.52
N GLY A 198 -17.34 15.63 -16.14
CA GLY A 198 -17.21 16.79 -17.03
C GLY A 198 -16.30 16.50 -18.23
N PHE A 199 -15.13 15.89 -18.01
CA PHE A 199 -14.24 15.46 -19.09
C PHE A 199 -14.92 14.42 -19.99
N TYR A 200 -15.61 13.43 -19.43
CA TYR A 200 -16.35 12.45 -20.21
C TYR A 200 -17.38 13.10 -21.13
N LYS A 201 -18.22 14.01 -20.60
CA LYS A 201 -19.19 14.78 -21.40
C LYS A 201 -18.51 15.54 -22.53
N ALA A 202 -17.46 16.30 -22.22
CA ALA A 202 -16.72 17.06 -23.22
C ALA A 202 -16.13 16.16 -24.33
N PHE A 203 -15.58 15.01 -23.98
CA PHE A 203 -15.05 14.06 -24.96
C PHE A 203 -16.16 13.45 -25.81
N LYS A 204 -17.28 13.09 -25.18
CA LYS A 204 -18.42 12.52 -25.89
C LYS A 204 -19.03 13.52 -26.87
N ASP A 205 -19.24 14.75 -26.43
CA ASP A 205 -19.94 15.77 -27.20
C ASP A 205 -19.09 16.36 -28.33
N HIS A 206 -17.76 16.43 -28.16
CA HIS A 206 -16.88 17.12 -29.11
C HIS A 206 -15.94 16.20 -29.90
N LEU A 207 -15.68 14.97 -29.44
CA LEU A 207 -14.69 14.08 -30.06
C LEU A 207 -15.28 12.75 -30.51
N ILE A 208 -15.98 12.04 -29.62
CA ILE A 208 -16.42 10.66 -29.85
C ILE A 208 -17.86 10.48 -29.34
N ALA A 209 -18.85 10.75 -30.20
CA ALA A 209 -20.27 10.69 -29.83
C ALA A 209 -20.73 9.33 -29.28
N SER A 210 -20.11 8.23 -29.72
CA SER A 210 -20.41 6.87 -29.27
C SER A 210 -19.64 6.44 -28.01
N LEU A 211 -18.90 7.34 -27.36
CA LEU A 211 -18.06 7.00 -26.22
C LEU A 211 -18.92 6.59 -25.02
N THR A 212 -18.63 5.40 -24.48
CA THR A 212 -19.25 4.92 -23.24
C THR A 212 -18.42 5.32 -22.03
N VAL A 213 -19.03 5.33 -20.84
CA VAL A 213 -18.34 5.60 -19.57
C VAL A 213 -17.18 4.63 -19.36
N LYS A 214 -17.37 3.35 -19.71
CA LYS A 214 -16.34 2.31 -19.59
C LYS A 214 -15.16 2.58 -20.53
N ASP A 215 -15.45 2.93 -21.79
CA ASP A 215 -14.41 3.23 -22.78
C ASP A 215 -13.66 4.52 -22.43
N PHE A 216 -14.35 5.52 -21.87
CA PHE A 216 -13.71 6.73 -21.36
C PHE A 216 -12.78 6.41 -20.19
N ALA A 217 -13.20 5.60 -19.22
CA ALA A 217 -12.36 5.21 -18.09
C ALA A 217 -11.08 4.49 -18.56
N ASP A 218 -11.21 3.59 -19.54
CA ASP A 218 -10.08 2.88 -20.14
C ASP A 218 -9.13 3.84 -20.86
N LEU A 219 -9.69 4.72 -21.71
CA LEU A 219 -8.93 5.74 -22.43
C LEU A 219 -8.20 6.69 -21.48
N TYR A 220 -8.87 7.14 -20.41
CA TYR A 220 -8.30 8.03 -19.41
C TYR A 220 -7.13 7.35 -18.68
N ALA A 221 -7.33 6.14 -18.15
CA ALA A 221 -6.28 5.42 -17.40
C ALA A 221 -5.05 5.10 -18.26
N GLN A 222 -5.26 4.70 -19.52
CA GLN A 222 -4.17 4.48 -20.47
C GLN A 222 -3.42 5.79 -20.76
N THR A 223 -4.15 6.89 -20.92
CA THR A 223 -3.58 8.22 -21.16
C THR A 223 -2.68 8.65 -20.00
N ILE A 224 -3.11 8.45 -18.75
CA ILE A 224 -2.27 8.72 -17.57
C ILE A 224 -1.03 7.84 -17.54
N THR A 225 -1.21 6.55 -17.77
CA THR A 225 -0.08 5.60 -17.75
C THR A 225 0.96 5.98 -18.79
N TYR A 226 0.53 6.23 -20.03
CA TYR A 226 1.41 6.62 -21.12
C TYR A 226 2.08 7.97 -20.84
N GLY A 227 1.33 8.97 -20.37
CA GLY A 227 1.88 10.28 -20.06
C GLY A 227 2.94 10.24 -18.96
N LEU A 228 2.69 9.47 -17.88
CA LEU A 228 3.67 9.27 -16.80
C LEU A 228 4.91 8.52 -17.27
N PHE A 229 4.73 7.49 -18.10
CA PHE A 229 5.85 6.75 -18.68
C PHE A 229 6.71 7.64 -19.59
N ALA A 230 6.07 8.40 -20.49
CA ALA A 230 6.76 9.33 -21.38
C ALA A 230 7.49 10.43 -20.62
N ALA A 231 6.86 10.99 -19.57
CA ALA A 231 7.47 11.98 -18.69
C ALA A 231 8.68 11.39 -17.95
N ARG A 232 8.53 10.20 -17.35
CA ARG A 232 9.61 9.54 -16.62
C ARG A 232 10.80 9.18 -17.52
N SER A 233 10.53 8.78 -18.76
CA SER A 233 11.57 8.45 -19.75
C SER A 233 12.41 9.66 -20.18
N ARG A 234 11.95 10.89 -19.91
CA ARG A 234 12.68 12.14 -20.18
C ARG A 234 13.29 12.78 -18.94
N ALA A 235 12.90 12.34 -17.75
CA ALA A 235 13.41 12.89 -16.51
C ALA A 235 14.82 12.36 -16.21
N GLU A 236 15.78 13.27 -16.06
CA GLU A 236 17.18 12.96 -15.77
C GLU A 236 17.38 12.56 -14.29
N ASP A 237 16.87 13.37 -13.34
CA ASP A 237 16.95 13.08 -11.90
C ASP A 237 15.67 13.45 -11.15
N GLY A 238 15.25 12.56 -10.25
CA GLY A 238 14.01 12.71 -9.48
C GLY A 238 12.75 12.59 -10.34
N PHE A 239 11.66 12.15 -9.73
CA PHE A 239 10.35 12.14 -10.38
C PHE A 239 9.29 12.43 -9.34
N ASN A 240 8.42 13.40 -9.63
CA ASN A 240 7.31 13.78 -8.77
C ASN A 240 6.15 14.29 -9.64
N ARG A 241 4.99 14.47 -9.02
CA ARG A 241 3.74 14.85 -9.71
C ARG A 241 3.86 16.14 -10.53
N LYS A 242 4.60 17.13 -10.02
CA LYS A 242 4.82 18.41 -10.71
C LYS A 242 5.69 18.22 -11.95
N LEU A 243 6.81 17.52 -11.80
CA LEU A 243 7.71 17.20 -12.90
C LEU A 243 7.02 16.35 -13.98
N ALA A 244 6.09 15.47 -13.59
CA ALA A 244 5.33 14.67 -14.54
C ALA A 244 4.54 15.54 -15.53
N PHE A 245 3.94 16.64 -15.09
CA PHE A 245 3.28 17.60 -15.98
C PHE A 245 4.29 18.34 -16.89
N ASP A 246 5.40 18.79 -16.32
CA ASP A 246 6.40 19.57 -17.05
C ASP A 246 7.04 18.79 -18.22
N TYR A 247 7.18 17.47 -18.08
CA TYR A 247 7.78 16.59 -19.09
C TYR A 247 6.82 16.06 -20.17
N ILE A 248 5.53 16.42 -20.12
CA ILE A 248 4.56 16.03 -21.15
C ILE A 248 4.72 16.92 -22.40
N PRO A 249 4.70 16.33 -23.62
CA PRO A 249 4.81 17.10 -24.86
C PRO A 249 3.72 18.16 -24.95
N ARG A 250 4.11 19.40 -25.27
CA ARG A 250 3.16 20.52 -25.46
C ARG A 250 2.22 20.32 -26.64
N THR A 251 2.54 19.40 -27.54
CA THR A 251 1.81 19.11 -28.77
C THR A 251 0.51 18.32 -28.57
N ILE A 252 0.25 17.80 -27.36
CA ILE A 252 -0.96 17.02 -27.08
C ILE A 252 -1.82 17.73 -26.01
N GLY A 253 -2.62 18.71 -26.46
CA GLY A 253 -3.39 19.61 -25.59
C GLY A 253 -4.30 18.90 -24.59
N ILE A 254 -5.06 17.90 -25.05
CA ILE A 254 -5.95 17.09 -24.20
C ILE A 254 -5.19 16.37 -23.08
N LEU A 255 -4.04 15.75 -23.41
CA LEU A 255 -3.17 15.10 -22.43
C LEU A 255 -2.63 16.11 -21.40
N ARG A 256 -2.26 17.30 -21.87
CA ARG A 256 -1.76 18.37 -21.00
C ARG A 256 -2.84 18.87 -20.05
N ASP A 257 -4.09 18.96 -20.48
CA ASP A 257 -5.18 19.45 -19.61
C ASP A 257 -5.59 18.40 -18.57
N VAL A 258 -5.65 17.12 -18.95
CA VAL A 258 -5.82 16.00 -18.02
C VAL A 258 -4.70 15.96 -16.97
N PHE A 259 -3.44 16.09 -17.40
CA PHE A 259 -2.32 16.10 -16.47
C PHE A 259 -2.19 17.40 -15.68
N ARG A 260 -2.67 18.54 -16.20
CA ARG A 260 -2.75 19.79 -15.45
C ARG A 260 -3.64 19.59 -14.23
N PHE A 261 -4.81 19.00 -14.44
CA PHE A 261 -5.75 18.64 -13.39
C PHE A 261 -5.14 17.68 -12.35
N ILE A 262 -4.41 16.65 -12.79
CA ILE A 262 -3.74 15.72 -11.88
C ILE A 262 -2.55 16.36 -11.17
N SER A 263 -1.90 17.35 -11.78
CA SER A 263 -0.76 18.04 -11.17
C SER A 263 -1.14 19.17 -10.21
N SER A 264 -2.37 19.70 -10.31
CA SER A 264 -2.88 20.75 -9.44
C SER A 264 -3.21 20.25 -8.03
N THR A 265 -3.45 21.17 -7.10
CA THR A 265 -3.70 20.90 -5.68
C THR A 265 -5.11 20.39 -5.38
N ASP A 266 -6.00 20.37 -6.36
CA ASP A 266 -7.44 20.11 -6.19
C ASP A 266 -7.85 18.74 -6.78
N LEU A 267 -7.12 17.68 -6.44
CA LEU A 267 -7.48 16.31 -6.81
C LEU A 267 -8.59 15.78 -5.87
N PRO A 268 -9.52 14.93 -6.36
CA PRO A 268 -10.36 14.14 -5.47
C PRO A 268 -9.51 13.33 -4.48
N GLU A 269 -9.95 13.17 -3.22
CA GLU A 269 -9.19 12.42 -2.21
C GLU A 269 -8.83 10.99 -2.64
N SER A 270 -9.63 10.38 -3.52
CA SER A 270 -9.40 9.05 -4.10
C SER A 270 -8.19 9.00 -5.05
N MET A 271 -7.74 10.16 -5.55
CA MET A 271 -6.66 10.32 -6.52
C MET A 271 -5.41 11.04 -5.95
N GLU A 272 -5.42 11.44 -4.66
CA GLU A 272 -4.25 11.95 -3.93
C GLU A 272 -3.22 10.87 -3.60
#